data_AF-A0A0K0F121-F1
#
_entry.id   AF-A0A0K0F121-F1
#
_cell.length_a   1.000
_cell.length_b   1.000
_cell.length_c   1.000
_cell.angle_alpha   90.00
_cell.angle_beta   90.00
_cell.angle_gamma   90.00
#
_symmetry.space_group_name_H-M   'P 1'
#
loop_
_entity.id
_entity.type
_entity.pdbx_description
1 polymer ?
#
loop_
_entity_poly.entity_id
_entity_poly.type
_entity_poly.pdbx_seq_one_letter_code
_entity_poly.pdbx_strand_id
1 'polypeptide(L)'
;MEVIHFNSFVIFILPIILIFINYLIYQYVAKKMSNNNKSKIAECRKILKGLIVQGLFTLIFQIPSLFYTLYSSMTFNFIDYLEIPIEFLHYTGYSLYVFCTMIAIKDFRIMMLKDFGINNKIKPNFVHNSPIISKFVLN
;
A
#
# COMPACT_ATOMS: atom_id res chain seq x y z
N MET A 1 -10.12 -21.66 19.11
CA MET A 1 -8.97 -21.90 18.21
C MET A 1 -9.37 -21.73 16.75
N GLU A 2 -10.35 -22.48 16.23
CA GLU A 2 -10.71 -22.46 14.80
C GLU A 2 -11.02 -21.06 14.24
N VAL A 3 -11.78 -20.25 14.99
CA VAL A 3 -12.13 -18.88 14.59
C VAL A 3 -10.91 -17.96 14.47
N ILE A 4 -9.92 -18.09 15.37
CA ILE A 4 -8.70 -17.26 15.34
C ILE A 4 -7.81 -17.66 14.16
N HIS A 5 -7.68 -18.95 13.88
CA HIS A 5 -6.92 -19.44 12.72
C HIS A 5 -7.59 -19.04 11.40
N PHE A 6 -8.92 -19.15 11.31
CA PHE A 6 -9.67 -18.70 10.14
C PHE A 6 -9.54 -17.19 9.93
N ASN A 7 -9.68 -16.38 10.99
CA ASN A 7 -9.54 -14.94 10.88
C ASN A 7 -8.12 -14.54 10.47
N SER A 8 -7.09 -15.18 11.05
CA SER A 8 -5.69 -14.98 10.67
C SER A 8 -5.43 -15.32 9.20
N PHE A 9 -6.04 -16.40 8.70
CA PHE A 9 -5.96 -16.79 7.30
C PHE A 9 -6.62 -15.75 6.37
N VAL A 10 -7.83 -15.28 6.72
CA VAL A 10 -8.53 -14.24 5.96
C VAL A 10 -7.71 -12.95 5.91
N ILE A 11 -7.18 -12.53 7.05
CA ILE A 11 -6.34 -11.34 7.20
C ILE A 11 -5.08 -11.44 6.32
N PHE A 12 -4.46 -12.62 6.25
CA PHE A 12 -3.27 -12.86 5.42
C PHE A 12 -3.58 -12.88 3.91
N ILE A 13 -4.70 -13.50 3.50
CA ILE A 13 -5.01 -13.67 2.07
C ILE A 13 -5.60 -12.43 1.42
N LEU A 14 -6.27 -11.57 2.20
CA LEU A 14 -6.91 -10.35 1.73
C LEU A 14 -5.98 -9.42 0.92
N PRO A 15 -4.78 -9.03 1.42
CA PRO A 15 -3.85 -8.20 0.65
C PRO A 15 -3.38 -8.87 -0.65
N ILE A 16 -3.24 -10.19 -0.68
CA ILE A 16 -2.86 -10.94 -1.90
C ILE A 16 -3.99 -10.84 -2.95
N ILE A 17 -5.24 -11.07 -2.53
CA ILE A 17 -6.41 -10.95 -3.40
C ILE A 17 -6.52 -9.52 -3.95
N LEU A 18 -6.30 -8.50 -3.11
CA LEU A 18 -6.30 -7.09 -3.52
C LEU A 18 -5.24 -6.78 -4.58
N ILE A 19 -4.01 -7.25 -4.42
CA ILE A 19 -2.95 -7.10 -5.43
C ILE A 19 -3.38 -7.76 -6.75
N PHE A 20 -3.94 -8.97 -6.67
CA PHE A 20 -4.38 -9.72 -7.84
C PHE A 20 -5.51 -9.03 -8.60
N ILE A 21 -6.55 -8.56 -7.90
CA ILE A 21 -7.66 -7.81 -8.50
C ILE A 21 -7.15 -6.53 -9.17
N ASN A 22 -6.28 -5.77 -8.49
CA ASN A 22 -5.70 -4.55 -9.05
C ASN A 22 -4.88 -4.82 -10.32
N TYR A 23 -4.16 -5.94 -10.36
CA TYR A 23 -3.44 -6.38 -11.55
C TYR A 23 -4.38 -6.73 -12.72
N LEU A 24 -5.49 -7.44 -12.46
CA LEU A 24 -6.49 -7.75 -13.48
C LEU A 24 -7.15 -6.49 -14.05
N ILE A 25 -7.49 -5.52 -13.19
CA ILE A 25 -8.03 -4.22 -13.61
C ILE A 25 -7.03 -3.52 -14.54
N TYR A 26 -5.75 -3.48 -14.17
CA TYR A 26 -4.72 -2.90 -15.03
C TYR A 26 -4.63 -3.61 -16.38
N GLN A 27 -4.62 -4.95 -16.40
CA GLN A 27 -4.53 -5.71 -17.64
C GLN A 27 -5.72 -5.43 -18.58
N TYR A 28 -6.93 -5.36 -18.01
CA TYR A 28 -8.14 -5.00 -18.74
C TYR A 28 -8.05 -3.59 -19.34
N VAL A 29 -7.65 -2.61 -18.53
CA VAL A 29 -7.50 -1.20 -18.97
C VAL A 29 -6.40 -1.08 -20.02
N ALA A 30 -5.25 -1.73 -19.83
CA ALA A 30 -4.15 -1.72 -20.78
C ALA A 30 -4.55 -2.31 -22.13
N LYS A 31 -5.27 -3.45 -22.14
CA LYS A 31 -5.77 -4.07 -23.37
C LYS A 31 -6.78 -3.17 -24.10
N LYS A 32 -7.66 -2.49 -23.36
CA LYS A 32 -8.67 -1.57 -23.92
C LYS A 32 -8.06 -0.26 -24.44
N MET A 33 -6.99 0.25 -23.83
CA MET A 33 -6.37 1.53 -24.18
C MET A 33 -5.14 1.43 -25.10
N SER A 34 -4.67 0.21 -25.39
CA SER A 34 -3.43 -0.07 -26.15
C SER A 34 -3.31 0.67 -27.49
N ASN A 35 -4.43 0.90 -28.18
CA ASN A 35 -4.40 1.51 -29.52
C ASN A 35 -4.46 3.05 -29.53
N ASN A 36 -5.01 3.71 -28.49
CA ASN A 36 -5.41 5.12 -28.61
C ASN A 36 -4.73 6.09 -27.63
N ASN A 37 -4.06 5.63 -26.55
CA ASN A 37 -3.55 6.59 -25.56
C ASN A 37 -2.41 6.06 -24.66
N LYS A 38 -1.17 6.05 -25.18
CA LYS A 38 0.04 5.64 -24.43
C LYS A 38 0.25 6.41 -23.12
N SER A 39 -0.11 7.70 -23.08
CA SER A 39 0.01 8.53 -21.86
C SER A 39 -0.87 8.03 -20.71
N LYS A 40 -2.11 7.64 -20.99
CA LYS A 40 -3.05 7.14 -19.97
C LYS A 40 -2.60 5.77 -19.42
N ILE A 41 -2.03 4.91 -20.27
CA ILE A 41 -1.47 3.63 -19.83
C ILE A 41 -0.29 3.84 -18.88
N ALA A 42 0.59 4.80 -19.16
CA ALA A 42 1.71 5.12 -18.28
C ALA A 42 1.24 5.61 -16.89
N GLU A 43 0.14 6.35 -16.83
CA GLU A 43 -0.50 6.78 -15.59
C GLU A 43 -1.12 5.61 -14.82
N CYS A 44 -1.89 4.75 -15.49
CA CYS A 44 -2.43 3.52 -14.88
C CYS A 44 -1.32 2.61 -14.34
N ARG A 45 -0.17 2.51 -15.03
CA ARG A 45 0.98 1.73 -14.57
C ARG A 45 1.59 2.31 -13.30
N LYS A 46 1.66 3.65 -13.16
CA LYS A 46 2.12 4.30 -11.93
C LYS A 46 1.17 4.04 -10.77
N ILE A 47 -0.13 4.14 -10.99
CA ILE A 47 -1.16 3.82 -9.99
C ILE A 47 -1.02 2.36 -9.55
N LEU A 48 -0.90 1.42 -10.50
CA LEU A 48 -0.69 0.01 -10.18
C LEU A 48 0.59 -0.21 -9.35
N LYS A 49 1.72 0.41 -9.72
CA LYS A 49 2.97 0.30 -8.95
C LYS A 49 2.76 0.78 -7.51
N GLY A 50 2.02 1.88 -7.31
CA GLY A 50 1.61 2.36 -5.99
C GLY A 50 0.79 1.34 -5.21
N LEU A 51 -0.24 0.75 -5.82
CA LEU A 51 -1.12 -0.26 -5.21
C LEU A 51 -0.37 -1.56 -4.87
N ILE A 52 0.60 -1.97 -5.69
CA ILE A 52 1.44 -3.14 -5.41
C ILE A 52 2.36 -2.86 -4.23
N VAL A 53 3.06 -1.72 -4.22
CA VAL A 53 3.94 -1.33 -3.11
C VAL A 53 3.14 -1.26 -1.81
N GLN A 54 1.94 -0.69 -1.85
CA GLN A 54 0.98 -0.69 -0.75
C GLN A 54 0.67 -2.10 -0.22
N GLY A 55 0.24 -3.02 -1.09
CA GLY A 55 -0.08 -4.39 -0.67
C GLY A 55 1.11 -5.13 -0.09
N LEU A 56 2.32 -4.90 -0.63
CA LEU A 56 3.57 -5.44 -0.09
C LEU A 56 3.89 -4.88 1.30
N PHE A 57 3.73 -3.57 1.50
CA PHE A 57 3.93 -2.95 2.81
C PHE A 57 2.98 -3.54 3.85
N THR A 58 1.68 -3.65 3.53
CA THR A 58 0.71 -4.28 4.43
C THR A 58 1.13 -5.68 4.82
N LEU A 59 1.55 -6.51 3.86
CA LEU A 59 2.04 -7.86 4.14
C LEU A 59 3.24 -7.87 5.08
N ILE A 60 4.28 -7.06 4.81
CA ILE A 60 5.52 -7.04 5.60
C ILE A 60 5.25 -6.69 7.07
N PHE A 61 4.47 -5.63 7.32
CA PHE A 61 4.22 -5.14 8.67
C PHE A 61 3.14 -5.92 9.43
N GLN A 62 2.32 -6.70 8.72
CA GLN A 62 1.27 -7.51 9.31
C GLN A 62 1.74 -8.91 9.74
N ILE A 63 2.78 -9.46 9.09
CA ILE A 63 3.34 -10.78 9.41
C ILE A 63 3.73 -10.92 10.89
N PRO A 64 4.46 -9.98 11.53
CA PRO A 64 4.85 -10.11 12.93
C PRO A 64 3.66 -10.24 13.89
N SER A 65 2.61 -9.43 13.68
CA SER A 65 1.39 -9.47 14.47
C SER A 65 0.61 -10.78 14.27
N LEU A 66 0.47 -11.23 13.02
CA LEU A 66 -0.15 -12.53 12.73
C LEU A 66 0.61 -13.70 13.38
N PHE A 67 1.93 -13.68 13.31
CA PHE A 67 2.76 -14.74 13.89
C PHE A 67 2.64 -14.78 15.41
N TYR A 68 2.64 -13.62 16.07
CA TYR A 68 2.45 -13.50 17.51
C TYR A 68 1.07 -14.01 17.95
N THR A 69 0.01 -13.62 17.24
CA THR A 69 -1.35 -14.07 17.53
C THR A 69 -1.49 -15.58 17.36
N LEU A 70 -0.90 -16.16 16.30
CA LEU A 70 -0.91 -17.61 16.08
C LEU A 70 -0.12 -18.34 17.15
N TYR A 71 1.09 -17.88 17.47
CA TYR A 71 1.95 -18.49 18.51
C TYR A 71 1.27 -18.48 19.88
N SER A 72 0.72 -17.33 20.28
CA SER A 72 0.05 -17.17 21.57
C SER A 72 -1.23 -18.03 21.63
N SER A 73 -1.96 -18.15 20.52
CA SER A 73 -3.13 -19.02 20.43
C SER A 73 -2.82 -20.51 20.55
N MET A 74 -1.65 -20.95 20.07
CA MET A 74 -1.23 -22.36 20.12
C MET A 74 -0.64 -22.75 21.47
N THR A 75 0.14 -21.85 22.08
CA THR A 75 0.86 -22.13 23.32
C THR A 75 0.11 -21.70 24.58
N PHE A 76 -0.99 -20.94 24.44
CA PHE A 76 -1.71 -20.28 25.53
C PHE A 76 -0.81 -19.38 26.42
N ASN A 77 0.37 -19.03 25.93
CA ASN A 77 1.33 -18.17 26.60
C ASN A 77 1.36 -16.81 25.91
N PHE A 78 0.99 -15.78 26.64
CA PHE A 78 1.14 -14.39 26.22
C PHE A 78 2.48 -13.88 26.76
N ILE A 79 3.27 -13.27 25.87
CA ILE A 79 4.53 -12.65 26.25
C ILE A 79 4.27 -11.14 26.22
N ASP A 80 3.77 -10.60 27.34
CA ASP A 80 3.29 -9.21 27.44
C ASP A 80 4.31 -8.18 26.92
N TYR A 81 5.60 -8.42 27.13
CA TYR A 81 6.67 -7.54 26.64
C TYR A 81 6.84 -7.51 25.12
N LEU A 82 6.38 -8.53 24.39
CA LEU A 82 6.43 -8.60 22.93
C LEU A 82 5.17 -8.03 22.27
N GLU A 83 4.04 -7.95 22.99
CA GLU A 83 2.79 -7.43 22.43
C GLU A 83 2.93 -5.96 22.01
N ILE A 84 3.40 -5.09 22.91
CA ILE A 84 3.57 -3.66 22.68
C ILE A 84 4.42 -3.35 21.43
N PRO A 85 5.65 -3.88 21.27
CA PRO A 85 6.47 -3.57 20.10
C PRO A 85 5.87 -4.13 18.80
N ILE A 86 5.15 -5.25 18.86
CA ILE A 86 4.52 -5.86 17.68
C ILE A 86 3.32 -5.03 17.22
N GLU A 87 2.48 -4.58 18.14
CA GLU A 87 1.38 -3.66 17.83
C GLU A 87 1.91 -2.32 17.30
N PHE A 88 2.94 -1.77 17.95
CA PHE A 88 3.59 -0.55 17.48
C PHE A 88 4.10 -0.69 16.04
N LEU A 89 4.73 -1.82 15.71
CA LEU A 89 5.21 -2.11 14.37
C LEU A 89 4.07 -2.22 13.36
N HIS A 90 2.97 -2.87 13.74
CA HIS A 90 1.77 -3.00 12.91
C HIS A 90 1.14 -1.64 12.59
N TYR A 91 0.91 -0.80 13.60
CA TYR A 91 0.32 0.54 13.40
C TYR A 91 1.27 1.51 12.68
N THR A 92 2.56 1.42 12.95
CA THR A 92 3.58 2.19 12.21
C THR A 92 3.59 1.79 10.74
N GLY A 93 3.55 0.48 10.46
CA GLY A 93 3.44 -0.07 9.12
C GLY A 93 2.20 0.43 8.38
N TYR A 94 1.04 0.42 9.04
CA TYR A 94 -0.20 0.97 8.50
C TYR A 94 -0.09 2.47 8.18
N SER A 95 0.52 3.25 9.07
CA SER A 95 0.72 4.69 8.87
C SER A 95 1.67 4.97 7.69
N LEU A 96 2.76 4.20 7.58
CA LEU A 96 3.68 4.27 6.44
C LEU A 96 3.00 3.85 5.13
N TYR A 97 2.11 2.86 5.17
CA TYR A 97 1.29 2.45 4.03
C TYR A 97 0.43 3.62 3.52
N VAL A 98 -0.31 4.33 4.39
CA VAL A 98 -1.13 5.49 4.00
C VAL A 98 -0.26 6.61 3.45
N PHE A 99 0.89 6.85 4.07
CA PHE A 99 1.83 7.87 3.61
C PHE A 99 2.41 7.56 2.21
N CYS A 100 2.87 6.32 1.98
CA CYS A 100 3.34 5.86 0.67
C CYS A 100 2.24 5.95 -0.40
N THR A 101 0.99 5.68 -0.03
CA THR A 101 -0.20 5.85 -0.89
C THR A 101 -0.36 7.29 -1.35
N MET A 102 -0.29 8.23 -0.41
CA MET A 102 -0.34 9.66 -0.69
C MET A 102 0.78 10.10 -1.61
N ILE A 103 2.00 9.56 -1.46
CA ILE A 103 3.13 9.92 -2.33
C ILE A 103 2.98 9.33 -3.74
N ALA A 104 2.53 8.07 -3.84
CA ALA A 104 2.48 7.33 -5.09
C ALA A 104 1.34 7.79 -6.01
N ILE A 105 0.16 8.10 -5.45
CA ILE A 105 -1.03 8.48 -6.23
C ILE A 105 -1.10 10.00 -6.32
N LYS A 106 -0.77 10.54 -7.49
CA LYS A 106 -0.71 11.99 -7.74
C LYS A 106 -2.04 12.69 -7.42
N ASP A 107 -3.17 12.11 -7.83
CA ASP A 107 -4.48 12.71 -7.60
C ASP A 107 -4.84 12.75 -6.12
N PHE A 108 -4.53 11.67 -5.39
CA PHE A 108 -4.73 11.61 -3.94
C PHE A 108 -3.86 12.64 -3.21
N ARG A 109 -2.61 12.82 -3.64
CA ARG A 109 -1.73 13.88 -3.12
C ARG A 109 -2.31 15.28 -3.34
N ILE A 110 -2.80 15.57 -4.55
CA ILE A 110 -3.36 16.88 -4.89
C ILE A 110 -4.62 17.15 -4.06
N MET A 111 -5.46 16.14 -3.89
CA MET A 111 -6.65 16.21 -3.03
C MET A 111 -6.28 16.55 -1.59
N MET A 112 -5.34 15.80 -0.99
CA MET A 112 -4.88 16.04 0.38
C MET A 112 -4.25 17.43 0.56
N LEU A 113 -3.37 17.86 -0.36
CA LEU A 113 -2.76 19.19 -0.28
C LEU A 113 -3.78 20.32 -0.35
N LYS A 114 -4.86 20.12 -1.13
CA LYS A 114 -5.97 21.05 -1.21
C LYS A 114 -6.75 21.10 0.11
N ASP A 115 -7.01 19.95 0.72
CA ASP A 115 -7.72 19.86 2.01
C ASP A 115 -6.91 20.50 3.16
N PHE A 116 -5.58 20.44 3.10
CA PHE A 116 -4.69 21.15 4.03
C PHE A 116 -4.58 22.66 3.78
N GLY A 117 -5.28 23.21 2.78
CA GLY A 117 -5.24 24.64 2.48
C GLY A 117 -3.93 25.11 1.83
N ILE A 118 -3.07 24.18 1.40
CA ILE A 118 -1.85 24.49 0.65
C ILE A 118 -2.28 24.81 -0.80
N ASN A 119 -2.75 26.03 -0.98
CA ASN A 119 -3.30 26.51 -2.24
C ASN A 119 -2.20 26.54 -3.31
N ASN A 120 -2.38 25.77 -4.38
CA ASN A 120 -1.45 25.69 -5.51
C ASN A 120 -1.30 27.05 -6.23
N LYS A 121 -0.41 27.91 -5.73
CA LYS A 121 0.34 28.86 -6.59
C LYS A 121 1.56 28.20 -7.23
N ILE A 122 1.80 26.92 -6.96
CA ILE A 122 2.89 26.15 -7.56
C ILE A 122 2.35 25.48 -8.83
N LYS A 123 2.71 26.06 -9.99
CA LYS A 123 2.56 25.41 -11.30
C LYS A 123 3.09 23.95 -11.20
N PRO A 124 2.47 22.97 -11.88
CA PRO A 124 2.81 21.54 -11.78
C PRO A 124 4.23 21.16 -12.28
N ASN A 125 5.10 22.14 -12.55
CA ASN A 125 6.47 21.94 -13.03
C ASN A 125 7.48 21.56 -11.92
N PHE A 126 7.13 21.68 -10.63
CA PHE A 126 8.11 21.41 -9.56
C PHE A 126 8.33 19.91 -9.28
N VAL A 127 7.46 19.02 -9.77
CA VAL A 127 7.49 17.60 -9.36
C VAL A 127 8.13 16.68 -10.42
N HIS A 128 8.42 17.20 -11.61
CA HIS A 128 9.14 16.39 -12.62
C HIS A 128 10.64 16.28 -12.35
N ASN A 129 11.20 17.15 -11.48
CA ASN A 129 12.63 17.31 -11.28
C ASN A 129 13.09 17.10 -9.81
N SER A 130 12.39 16.31 -8.99
CA SER A 130 13.03 15.79 -7.78
C SER A 130 13.89 14.58 -8.17
N PRO A 131 15.23 14.69 -8.18
CA PRO A 131 16.12 13.58 -8.55
C PRO A 131 16.00 12.36 -7.62
N ILE A 132 15.38 12.56 -6.45
CA ILE A 132 15.19 11.52 -5.44
C ILE A 132 13.94 10.67 -5.76
N ILE A 133 12.85 11.31 -6.22
CA ILE A 133 11.58 10.62 -6.53
C ILE A 133 11.63 9.96 -7.90
N SER A 134 12.33 10.54 -8.88
CA SER A 134 12.51 9.92 -10.19
C SER A 134 13.25 8.59 -10.08
N LYS A 135 14.26 8.48 -9.21
CA LYS A 135 15.02 7.24 -8.97
C LYS A 135 14.18 6.11 -8.36
N PHE A 136 13.24 6.41 -7.47
CA PHE A 136 12.36 5.39 -6.88
C PHE A 136 11.23 4.92 -7.82
N VAL A 137 10.79 5.79 -8.73
CA VAL A 137 9.66 5.48 -9.62
C VAL A 137 10.11 4.86 -10.95
N LEU A 138 11.31 5.18 -11.46
CA LEU A 138 11.80 4.74 -12.78
C LEU A 138 12.68 3.48 -12.80
N ASN A 139 13.04 2.91 -11.64
CA ASN A 139 13.58 1.54 -11.58
C ASN A 139 12.51 0.53 -11.17
#